data_AF-A0A2K9ANS0-F1
#
_entry.id   AF-A0A2K9ANS0-F1
#
_cell.length_a   1.000
_cell.length_b   1.000
_cell.length_c   1.000
_cell.angle_alpha   90.00
_cell.angle_beta   90.00
_cell.angle_gamma   90.00
#
_symmetry.space_group_name_H-M   'P 1'
#
loop_
_entity.id
_entity.type
_entity.pdbx_description
1 polymer ?
#
loop_
_entity_poly.entity_id
_entity_poly.type
_entity_poly.pdbx_seq_one_letter_code
_entity_poly.pdbx_strand_id
1 'polypeptide(L)'
;MIVTSVPIDEVIKVNSVNTLSEPLNLSFGLHKVSSDIQQNLSGPGLYLIRFDDEVIYLGKYQPIGGKILTDRWLRHLETITLRGSRVGFGASQNPSKKLQTIFKQVSHPHLQRSLIDIFANNSEQRVKDTGVVTGKNRIGFANEHWDYLSSHSDNSILDRFSFNLLRLAGSFEQTQAKTIVSTLEKKALVNIKPRCNKEFLLDKHQPLRENDTIDTVIESLRNIAREHDVEFSKCTTLIGADLQ
;
A
#
# COMPACT_ATOMS: atom_id res chain seq x y z
N MET A 1 5.49 -1.81 -20.47
CA MET A 1 4.67 -1.96 -19.25
C MET A 1 3.36 -1.22 -19.47
N ILE A 2 2.21 -1.83 -19.20
CA ILE A 2 0.88 -1.21 -19.30
C ILE A 2 0.52 -0.61 -17.94
N VAL A 3 0.04 0.62 -17.90
CA VAL A 3 -0.39 1.28 -16.65
C VAL A 3 -1.90 1.15 -16.53
N THR A 4 -2.34 0.54 -15.44
CA THR A 4 -3.75 0.27 -15.19
C THR A 4 -4.16 0.95 -13.90
N SER A 5 -5.14 1.86 -13.95
CA SER A 5 -5.74 2.49 -12.76
C SER A 5 -6.98 1.75 -12.31
N VAL A 6 -7.28 1.80 -11.01
CA VAL A 6 -8.40 1.03 -10.42
C VAL A 6 -9.40 1.96 -9.73
N PRO A 7 -10.71 1.82 -10.03
CA PRO A 7 -11.77 2.50 -9.29
C PRO A 7 -11.93 1.84 -7.92
N ILE A 8 -11.23 2.35 -6.91
CA ILE A 8 -11.08 1.65 -5.62
C ILE A 8 -12.35 1.66 -4.78
N ASP A 9 -13.15 2.70 -4.91
CA ASP A 9 -14.47 2.87 -4.34
C ASP A 9 -15.47 1.84 -4.89
N GLU A 10 -15.33 1.46 -6.16
CA GLU A 10 -16.16 0.42 -6.78
C GLU A 10 -15.74 -1.00 -6.38
N VAL A 11 -14.46 -1.23 -6.07
CA VAL A 11 -13.94 -2.57 -5.81
C VAL A 11 -13.73 -2.91 -4.34
N ILE A 12 -13.55 -1.91 -3.47
CA ILE A 12 -13.25 -2.09 -2.04
C ILE A 12 -14.41 -1.58 -1.21
N LYS A 13 -14.78 -2.36 -0.19
CA LYS A 13 -15.73 -1.97 0.85
C LYS A 13 -15.04 -1.85 2.19
N VAL A 14 -15.41 -0.84 2.95
CA VAL A 14 -14.92 -0.56 4.30
C VAL A 14 -16.09 -0.64 5.27
N ASN A 15 -15.93 -1.40 6.35
CA ASN A 15 -16.98 -1.56 7.37
C ASN A 15 -16.38 -1.38 8.76
N SER A 16 -17.12 -0.73 9.65
CA SER A 16 -16.77 -0.68 11.07
C SER A 16 -16.95 -2.06 11.72
N VAL A 17 -16.04 -2.41 12.62
CA VAL A 17 -16.09 -3.61 13.43
C VAL A 17 -16.45 -3.19 14.86
N ASN A 18 -17.75 -3.23 15.17
CA ASN A 18 -18.32 -2.66 16.41
C ASN A 18 -17.74 -3.25 17.71
N THR A 19 -17.09 -4.42 17.65
CA THR A 19 -16.45 -5.07 18.80
C THR A 19 -15.02 -4.61 19.07
N LEU A 20 -14.47 -3.73 18.23
CA LEU A 20 -13.09 -3.26 18.31
C LEU A 20 -13.00 -1.75 18.46
N SER A 21 -11.99 -1.31 19.21
CA SER A 21 -11.70 0.11 19.41
C SER A 21 -10.77 0.67 18.33
N GLU A 22 -10.90 1.97 18.06
CA GLU A 22 -9.95 2.74 17.25
C GLU A 22 -8.52 2.62 17.83
N PRO A 23 -7.44 2.60 17.02
CA PRO A 23 -7.39 2.68 15.56
C PRO A 23 -7.85 1.43 14.81
N LEU A 24 -7.71 0.24 15.38
CA LEU A 24 -7.82 -1.04 14.67
C LEU A 24 -9.26 -1.58 14.58
N ASN A 25 -10.20 -0.76 14.10
CA ASN A 25 -11.63 -1.04 14.13
C ASN A 25 -12.33 -1.12 12.77
N LEU A 26 -11.60 -1.14 11.65
CA LEU A 26 -12.19 -1.27 10.31
C LEU A 26 -11.88 -2.62 9.66
N SER A 27 -12.83 -3.16 8.90
CA SER A 27 -12.65 -4.30 8.02
C SER A 27 -12.67 -3.84 6.56
N PHE A 28 -11.61 -4.17 5.83
CA PHE A 28 -11.48 -3.90 4.40
C PHE A 28 -11.78 -5.19 3.63
N GLY A 29 -12.74 -5.12 2.71
CA GLY A 29 -13.17 -6.24 1.88
C GLY A 29 -13.34 -5.84 0.43
N LEU A 30 -13.77 -6.78 -0.41
CA LEU A 30 -14.10 -6.49 -1.80
C LEU A 30 -15.61 -6.43 -2.04
N HIS A 31 -16.01 -5.58 -2.97
CA HIS A 31 -17.27 -5.72 -3.69
C HIS A 31 -17.18 -6.90 -4.69
N LYS A 32 -18.29 -7.18 -5.39
CA LYS A 32 -18.26 -8.13 -6.51
C LYS A 32 -17.47 -7.48 -7.66
N VAL A 33 -16.29 -8.00 -7.93
CA VAL A 33 -15.41 -7.49 -8.99
C VAL A 33 -15.73 -8.17 -10.32
N SER A 34 -15.95 -7.39 -11.38
CA SER A 34 -16.20 -7.90 -12.74
C SER A 34 -15.01 -8.72 -13.28
N SER A 35 -15.28 -9.60 -14.25
CA SER A 35 -14.23 -10.35 -14.96
C SER A 35 -13.23 -9.43 -15.63
N ASP A 36 -13.69 -8.30 -16.16
CA ASP A 36 -12.86 -7.37 -16.95
C ASP A 36 -11.87 -6.66 -16.04
N ILE A 37 -12.29 -6.24 -14.84
CA ILE A 37 -11.38 -5.70 -13.82
C ILE A 37 -10.36 -6.77 -13.43
N GLN A 38 -10.79 -8.00 -13.16
CA GLN A 38 -9.86 -9.09 -12.80
C GLN A 38 -8.84 -9.37 -13.90
N GLN A 39 -9.26 -9.36 -15.17
CA GLN A 39 -8.38 -9.59 -16.32
C GLN A 39 -7.37 -8.45 -16.48
N ASN A 40 -7.81 -7.19 -16.35
CA ASN A 40 -6.94 -6.03 -16.46
C ASN A 40 -5.94 -5.90 -15.30
N LEU A 41 -6.27 -6.49 -14.15
CA LEU A 41 -5.38 -6.59 -12.98
C LEU A 41 -4.58 -7.90 -12.92
N SER A 42 -4.67 -8.72 -13.97
CA SER A 42 -3.93 -9.99 -14.05
C SER A 42 -2.56 -9.79 -14.68
N GLY A 43 -1.53 -10.36 -14.05
CA GLY A 43 -0.18 -10.46 -14.60
C GLY A 43 0.91 -9.82 -13.73
N PRO A 44 2.17 -10.14 -14.01
CA PRO A 44 3.31 -9.67 -13.23
C PRO A 44 3.58 -8.18 -13.47
N GLY A 45 3.92 -7.46 -12.41
CA GLY A 45 4.14 -6.01 -12.49
C GLY A 45 4.54 -5.36 -11.17
N LEU A 46 4.64 -4.04 -11.21
CA LEU A 46 4.76 -3.19 -10.02
C LEU A 46 3.40 -2.56 -9.74
N TYR A 47 2.99 -2.52 -8.49
CA TYR A 47 1.82 -1.75 -8.08
C TYR A 47 2.22 -0.57 -7.22
N LEU A 48 1.45 0.51 -7.37
CA LEU A 48 1.61 1.76 -6.66
C LEU A 48 0.35 2.02 -5.84
N ILE A 49 0.54 2.64 -4.68
CA ILE A 49 -0.53 3.21 -3.87
C ILE A 49 -0.21 4.68 -3.72
N ARG A 50 -1.19 5.52 -4.03
CA ARG A 50 -1.13 6.96 -3.92
C ARG A 50 -2.04 7.45 -2.81
N PHE A 51 -1.66 8.57 -2.22
CA PHE A 51 -2.51 9.38 -1.37
C PHE A 51 -2.44 10.82 -1.89
N ASP A 52 -3.58 11.34 -2.33
CA ASP A 52 -3.65 12.46 -3.27
C ASP A 52 -2.74 12.21 -4.48
N ASP A 53 -1.79 13.13 -4.73
CA ASP A 53 -0.85 13.05 -5.84
C ASP A 53 0.47 12.34 -5.47
N GLU A 54 0.72 12.02 -4.19
CA GLU A 54 1.96 11.38 -3.73
C GLU A 54 1.89 9.84 -3.88
N VAL A 55 2.88 9.24 -4.54
CA VAL A 55 3.12 7.79 -4.51
C VAL A 55 3.73 7.41 -3.17
N ILE A 56 2.86 7.04 -2.23
CA ILE A 56 3.27 6.69 -0.88
C ILE A 56 3.80 5.25 -0.77
N TYR A 57 3.47 4.35 -1.69
CA TYR A 57 3.93 2.96 -1.64
C TYR A 57 4.16 2.36 -3.03
N LEU A 58 5.21 1.55 -3.15
CA LEU A 58 5.54 0.74 -4.32
C LEU A 58 5.82 -0.70 -3.88
N GLY A 59 5.26 -1.67 -4.61
CA GLY A 59 5.61 -3.07 -4.41
C GLY A 59 5.47 -3.88 -5.69
N LYS A 60 5.95 -5.12 -5.67
CA LYS A 60 5.76 -6.05 -6.79
C LYS A 60 4.61 -7.02 -6.64
N TYR A 61 4.01 -7.34 -7.77
CA TYR A 61 3.04 -8.42 -7.91
C TYR A 61 3.58 -9.45 -8.92
N GLN A 62 3.69 -10.71 -8.47
CA GLN A 62 4.30 -11.81 -9.24
C GLN A 62 3.43 -13.06 -9.46
N PRO A 63 2.19 -13.20 -8.96
CA PRO A 63 1.41 -14.40 -9.24
C PRO A 63 0.72 -14.33 -10.61
N ILE A 64 0.53 -15.51 -11.18
CA ILE A 64 -0.29 -15.76 -12.35
C ILE A 64 -1.68 -16.11 -11.80
N GLY A 65 -2.60 -15.14 -11.70
CA GLY A 65 -3.94 -15.41 -11.13
C GLY A 65 -4.78 -14.24 -10.63
N GLY A 66 -4.36 -12.98 -10.77
CA GLY A 66 -5.26 -11.81 -10.67
C GLY A 66 -5.82 -11.44 -9.28
N LYS A 67 -5.29 -12.00 -8.19
CA LYS A 67 -5.69 -11.69 -6.80
C LYS A 67 -4.95 -10.50 -6.16
N ILE A 68 -4.51 -9.51 -6.92
CA ILE A 68 -3.74 -8.37 -6.39
C ILE A 68 -4.53 -7.57 -5.35
N LEU A 69 -5.84 -7.45 -5.55
CA LEU A 69 -6.76 -6.77 -4.64
C LEU A 69 -6.65 -7.34 -3.21
N THR A 70 -6.83 -8.65 -3.05
CA THR A 70 -6.81 -9.31 -1.74
C THR A 70 -5.41 -9.54 -1.19
N ASP A 71 -4.46 -9.86 -2.07
CA ASP A 71 -3.13 -10.29 -1.63
C ASP A 71 -2.24 -9.11 -1.28
N ARG A 72 -2.49 -7.94 -1.90
CA ARG A 72 -1.65 -6.75 -1.76
C ARG A 72 -2.48 -5.56 -1.28
N TRP A 73 -3.38 -5.04 -2.09
CA TRP A 73 -3.96 -3.71 -1.86
C TRP A 73 -4.79 -3.60 -0.58
N LEU A 74 -5.67 -4.57 -0.30
CA LEU A 74 -6.41 -4.58 0.98
C LEU A 74 -5.47 -4.62 2.19
N ARG A 75 -4.43 -5.46 2.14
CA ARG A 75 -3.45 -5.56 3.25
C ARG A 75 -2.66 -4.27 3.42
N HIS A 76 -2.33 -3.60 2.32
CA HIS A 76 -1.63 -2.33 2.39
C HIS A 76 -2.53 -1.21 2.90
N LEU A 77 -3.80 -1.13 2.48
CA LEU A 77 -4.76 -0.19 3.06
C LEU A 77 -4.88 -0.38 4.57
N GLU A 78 -5.09 -1.62 5.02
CA GLU A 78 -5.19 -1.93 6.44
C GLU A 78 -3.98 -1.39 7.23
N THR A 79 -2.76 -1.63 6.73
CA THR A 79 -1.53 -1.28 7.44
C THR A 79 -1.10 0.18 7.29
N ILE A 80 -1.38 0.82 6.15
CA ILE A 80 -1.05 2.23 5.85
C ILE A 80 -2.00 3.16 6.59
N THR A 81 -3.30 2.88 6.57
CA THR A 81 -4.30 3.67 7.32
C THR A 81 -4.18 3.44 8.82
N LEU A 82 -3.56 2.32 9.23
CA LEU A 82 -3.56 1.81 10.59
C LEU A 82 -4.97 1.57 11.13
N ARG A 83 -5.98 1.42 10.26
CA ARG A 83 -7.38 1.19 10.66
C ARG A 83 -7.80 -0.27 10.62
N GLY A 84 -7.03 -1.14 9.97
CA GLY A 84 -7.39 -2.54 9.75
C GLY A 84 -7.48 -3.36 11.04
N SER A 85 -8.59 -4.04 11.24
CA SER A 85 -8.85 -4.87 12.43
C SER A 85 -7.90 -6.04 12.59
N ARG A 86 -7.25 -6.47 11.51
CA ARG A 86 -6.26 -7.57 11.49
C ARG A 86 -4.82 -7.09 11.61
N VAL A 87 -4.60 -5.77 11.67
CA VAL A 87 -3.23 -5.22 11.71
C VAL A 87 -2.52 -5.73 12.96
N GLY A 88 -1.37 -6.32 12.72
CA GLY A 88 -0.38 -6.68 13.73
C GLY A 88 0.86 -5.80 13.62
N PHE A 89 1.68 -5.85 14.65
CA PHE A 89 2.95 -5.11 14.74
C PHE A 89 4.17 -6.01 14.52
N GLY A 90 3.94 -7.30 14.26
CA GLY A 90 4.95 -8.28 13.89
C GLY A 90 5.77 -8.77 15.08
N ALA A 91 6.35 -9.96 14.91
CA ALA A 91 7.20 -10.59 15.91
C ALA A 91 8.55 -9.85 16.01
N SER A 92 8.97 -9.54 17.23
CA SER A 92 10.32 -9.09 17.55
C SER A 92 10.82 -9.89 18.75
N GLN A 93 12.13 -10.03 18.89
CA GLN A 93 12.74 -10.60 20.09
C GLN A 93 12.37 -9.81 21.36
N ASN A 94 11.98 -8.53 21.22
CA ASN A 94 11.45 -7.70 22.32
C ASN A 94 10.41 -6.69 21.79
N PRO A 95 9.18 -7.16 21.47
CA PRO A 95 8.20 -6.35 20.75
C PRO A 95 7.70 -5.19 21.61
N SER A 96 7.55 -5.39 22.92
CA SER A 96 7.08 -4.36 23.85
C SER A 96 7.99 -3.14 23.88
N LYS A 97 9.31 -3.30 23.99
CA LYS A 97 10.24 -2.16 24.05
C LYS A 97 10.30 -1.41 22.71
N LYS A 98 10.35 -2.13 21.59
CA LYS A 98 10.40 -1.54 20.25
C LYS A 98 9.12 -0.78 19.92
N LEU A 99 7.96 -1.36 20.21
CA LEU A 99 6.67 -0.74 19.93
C LEU A 99 6.37 0.44 20.84
N GLN A 100 6.69 0.35 22.14
CA GLN A 100 6.61 1.51 23.02
C GLN A 100 7.49 2.67 22.52
N THR A 101 8.67 2.39 21.97
CA THR A 101 9.53 3.43 21.37
C THR A 101 8.86 4.07 20.15
N ILE A 102 8.25 3.27 19.28
CA ILE A 102 7.54 3.77 18.10
C ILE A 102 6.30 4.58 18.51
N PHE A 103 5.50 4.09 19.47
CA PHE A 103 4.28 4.78 19.92
C PHE A 103 4.60 6.09 20.64
N LYS A 104 5.72 6.18 21.36
CA LYS A 104 6.19 7.45 21.93
C LYS A 104 6.56 8.50 20.87
N GLN A 105 6.83 8.08 19.63
CA GLN A 105 7.10 8.99 18.50
C GLN A 105 5.83 9.39 17.74
N VAL A 106 4.67 8.81 18.06
CA VAL A 106 3.37 9.23 17.52
C VAL A 106 3.02 10.56 18.18
N SER A 107 2.98 11.63 17.37
CA SER A 107 2.72 12.98 17.84
C SER A 107 1.23 13.28 18.03
N HIS A 108 0.34 12.55 17.34
CA HIS A 108 -1.10 12.73 17.46
C HIS A 108 -1.61 12.14 18.79
N PRO A 109 -2.15 12.93 19.73
CA PRO A 109 -2.44 12.47 21.09
C PRO A 109 -3.47 11.33 21.16
N HIS A 110 -4.56 11.42 20.38
CA HIS A 110 -5.59 10.38 20.34
C HIS A 110 -5.04 9.04 19.85
N LEU A 111 -4.43 9.04 18.66
CA LEU A 111 -3.78 7.86 18.09
C LEU A 111 -2.75 7.25 19.04
N GLN A 112 -1.87 8.08 19.63
CA GLN A 112 -0.85 7.60 20.57
C GLN A 112 -1.49 6.87 21.75
N ARG A 113 -2.49 7.47 22.38
CA ARG A 113 -3.21 6.87 23.50
C ARG A 113 -3.87 5.56 23.10
N SER A 114 -4.61 5.55 22.00
CA SER A 114 -5.31 4.36 21.51
C SER A 114 -4.35 3.21 21.18
N LEU A 115 -3.17 3.50 20.61
CA LEU A 115 -2.14 2.49 20.36
C LEU A 115 -1.56 1.92 21.67
N ILE A 116 -1.31 2.77 22.66
CA ILE A 116 -0.84 2.34 23.99
C ILE A 116 -1.90 1.44 24.65
N ASP A 117 -3.17 1.85 24.62
CA ASP A 117 -4.28 1.12 25.24
C ASP A 117 -4.52 -0.23 24.56
N ILE A 118 -4.52 -0.29 23.22
CA ILE A 118 -4.62 -1.56 22.48
C ILE A 118 -3.46 -2.48 22.84
N PHE A 119 -2.24 -1.94 22.94
CA PHE A 119 -1.07 -2.74 23.25
C PHE A 119 -1.10 -3.27 24.68
N ALA A 120 -1.51 -2.46 25.65
CA ALA A 120 -1.66 -2.88 27.05
C ALA A 120 -2.67 -4.03 27.19
N ASN A 121 -3.77 -3.98 26.44
CA ASN A 121 -4.87 -4.94 26.57
C ASN A 121 -4.78 -6.17 25.65
N ASN A 122 -4.04 -6.09 24.53
CA ASN A 122 -4.03 -7.13 23.49
C ASN A 122 -2.63 -7.47 22.96
N SER A 123 -1.57 -7.22 23.75
CA SER A 123 -0.17 -7.38 23.31
C SER A 123 0.10 -8.74 22.67
N GLU A 124 -0.30 -9.86 23.30
CA GLU A 124 0.01 -11.21 22.81
C GLU A 124 -0.54 -11.53 21.42
N GLN A 125 -1.71 -10.99 21.07
CA GLN A 125 -2.32 -11.20 19.75
C GLN A 125 -1.74 -10.24 18.71
N ARG A 126 -1.41 -9.01 19.12
CA ARG A 126 -0.99 -7.93 18.22
C ARG A 126 0.51 -7.93 17.91
N VAL A 127 1.33 -8.58 18.72
CA VAL A 127 2.78 -8.76 18.47
C VAL A 127 3.12 -9.97 17.61
N LYS A 128 2.13 -10.78 17.22
CA LYS A 128 2.36 -11.90 16.31
C LYS A 128 2.36 -11.43 14.85
N ASP A 129 2.88 -12.27 13.97
CA ASP A 129 2.62 -12.12 12.54
C ASP A 129 1.17 -12.49 12.27
N THR A 130 0.35 -11.50 11.96
CA THR A 130 -1.07 -11.66 11.63
C THR A 130 -1.30 -11.87 10.13
N GLY A 131 -0.23 -11.92 9.33
CA GLY A 131 -0.29 -11.83 7.86
C GLY A 131 -0.57 -10.41 7.34
N VAL A 132 -0.83 -9.45 8.24
CA VAL A 132 -1.12 -8.03 7.95
C VAL A 132 -0.31 -7.16 8.93
N VAL A 133 1.00 -7.08 8.71
CA VAL A 133 1.93 -6.42 9.63
C VAL A 133 2.23 -4.98 9.18
N THR A 134 2.09 -4.03 10.10
CA THR A 134 2.51 -2.63 9.89
C THR A 134 3.94 -2.38 10.38
N GLY A 135 4.53 -1.27 9.92
CA GLY A 135 5.89 -0.87 10.26
C GLY A 135 6.00 0.63 10.53
N LYS A 136 7.17 1.07 11.03
CA LYS A 136 7.43 2.46 11.45
C LYS A 136 6.94 3.50 10.43
N ASN A 137 7.27 3.31 9.15
CA ASN A 137 6.96 4.30 8.13
C ASN A 137 5.45 4.42 7.84
N ARG A 138 4.72 3.30 7.89
CA ARG A 138 3.25 3.29 7.75
C ARG A 138 2.56 3.89 8.97
N ILE A 139 3.06 3.61 10.17
CA ILE A 139 2.60 4.26 11.41
C ILE A 139 2.86 5.77 11.34
N GLY A 140 4.04 6.19 10.85
CA GLY A 140 4.37 7.60 10.66
C GLY A 140 3.47 8.29 9.63
N PHE A 141 3.08 7.60 8.56
CA PHE A 141 2.06 8.08 7.62
C PHE A 141 0.71 8.25 8.30
N ALA A 142 0.21 7.21 8.97
CA ALA A 142 -1.07 7.28 9.68
C ALA A 142 -1.10 8.39 10.73
N ASN A 143 0.00 8.61 11.45
CA ASN A 143 0.14 9.69 12.43
C ASN A 143 0.05 11.09 11.80
N GLU A 144 0.64 11.31 10.63
CA GLU A 144 0.58 12.61 9.94
C GLU A 144 -0.82 12.91 9.38
N HIS A 145 -1.54 11.87 8.96
CA HIS A 145 -2.87 12.01 8.33
C HIS A 145 -4.02 11.56 9.25
N TRP A 146 -3.79 11.51 10.57
CA TRP A 146 -4.73 10.86 11.49
C TRP A 146 -6.09 11.57 11.56
N ASP A 147 -6.13 12.89 11.50
CA ASP A 147 -7.39 13.65 11.51
C ASP A 147 -8.31 13.23 10.36
N TYR A 148 -7.75 13.08 9.17
CA TYR A 148 -8.47 12.55 8.02
C TYR A 148 -8.82 11.07 8.21
N LEU A 149 -7.83 10.24 8.60
CA LEU A 149 -8.05 8.80 8.67
C LEU A 149 -9.04 8.40 9.75
N SER A 150 -9.13 9.11 10.88
CA SER A 150 -10.04 8.82 12.00
C SER A 150 -11.45 9.34 11.80
N SER A 151 -11.62 10.43 11.05
CA SER A 151 -12.94 11.00 10.74
C SER A 151 -13.78 10.17 9.76
N HIS A 152 -13.19 9.16 9.11
CA HIS A 152 -13.87 8.30 8.15
C HIS A 152 -13.87 6.84 8.61
N SER A 153 -15.05 6.22 8.66
CA SER A 153 -15.25 4.83 9.10
C SER A 153 -15.98 3.96 8.08
N ASP A 154 -16.18 4.50 6.88
CA ASP A 154 -16.81 3.88 5.72
C ASP A 154 -15.90 4.07 4.48
N ASN A 155 -16.44 3.88 3.28
CA ASN A 155 -15.68 3.99 2.02
C ASN A 155 -15.03 5.36 1.79
N SER A 156 -15.51 6.44 2.43
CA SER A 156 -14.91 7.78 2.30
C SER A 156 -13.45 7.85 2.76
N ILE A 157 -12.98 6.91 3.58
CA ILE A 157 -11.55 6.80 3.92
C ILE A 157 -10.68 6.60 2.66
N LEU A 158 -11.26 6.10 1.57
CA LEU A 158 -10.61 5.81 0.30
C LEU A 158 -10.55 7.01 -0.65
N ASP A 159 -11.27 8.11 -0.39
CA ASP A 159 -11.44 9.21 -1.37
C ASP A 159 -10.12 9.83 -1.83
N ARG A 160 -9.12 9.84 -0.94
CA ARG A 160 -7.78 10.35 -1.23
C ARG A 160 -6.82 9.27 -1.73
N PHE A 161 -7.22 8.01 -1.77
CA PHE A 161 -6.37 6.93 -2.23
C PHE A 161 -6.52 6.69 -3.72
N SER A 162 -5.44 6.21 -4.34
CA SER A 162 -5.48 5.78 -5.74
C SER A 162 -4.52 4.62 -5.97
N PHE A 163 -4.90 3.69 -6.83
CA PHE A 163 -4.15 2.44 -7.05
C PHE A 163 -3.83 2.25 -8.51
N ASN A 164 -2.58 1.86 -8.77
CA ASN A 164 -2.09 1.63 -10.11
C ASN A 164 -1.33 0.31 -10.19
N LEU A 165 -1.49 -0.42 -11.30
CA LEU A 165 -0.67 -1.57 -11.67
C LEU A 165 0.09 -1.25 -12.95
N LEU A 166 1.41 -1.24 -12.87
CA LEU A 166 2.32 -1.22 -14.01
C LEU A 166 2.66 -2.66 -14.35
N ARG A 167 1.95 -3.24 -15.31
CA ARG A 167 2.07 -4.64 -15.72
C ARG A 167 3.11 -4.80 -16.82
N LEU A 168 3.87 -5.89 -16.84
CA LEU A 168 4.71 -6.22 -18.00
C LEU A 168 3.87 -6.39 -19.27
N ALA A 169 4.32 -5.83 -20.39
CA ALA A 169 3.64 -5.94 -21.68
C ALA A 169 4.27 -7.08 -22.48
N GLY A 170 3.45 -8.02 -22.97
CA GLY A 170 3.92 -9.18 -23.74
C GLY A 170 3.88 -10.49 -22.97
N SER A 171 4.28 -11.57 -23.65
CA SER A 171 4.34 -12.92 -23.10
C SER A 171 5.75 -13.20 -22.57
N PHE A 172 5.84 -13.50 -21.28
CA PHE A 172 7.09 -13.85 -20.62
C PHE A 172 6.94 -15.19 -19.91
N GLU A 173 8.01 -16.00 -19.93
CA GLU A 173 8.11 -17.15 -19.05
C GLU A 173 8.07 -16.70 -17.58
N GLN A 174 7.46 -17.53 -16.71
CA GLN A 174 7.20 -17.15 -15.32
C GLN A 174 8.48 -16.73 -14.57
N THR A 175 9.57 -17.45 -14.77
CA THR A 175 10.88 -17.19 -14.16
C THR A 175 11.51 -15.89 -14.68
N GLN A 176 11.35 -15.61 -15.97
CA GLN A 176 11.82 -14.38 -16.62
C GLN A 176 11.03 -13.17 -16.08
N ALA A 177 9.70 -13.25 -16.07
CA ALA A 177 8.83 -12.18 -15.57
C ALA A 177 9.13 -11.86 -14.10
N LYS A 178 9.32 -12.89 -13.27
CA LYS A 178 9.70 -12.75 -11.86
C LYS A 178 11.03 -12.02 -11.70
N THR A 179 12.02 -12.37 -12.51
CA THR A 179 13.34 -11.75 -12.49
C THR A 179 13.25 -10.27 -12.87
N ILE A 180 12.60 -9.98 -13.99
CA ILE A 180 12.40 -8.59 -14.46
C ILE A 180 11.72 -7.76 -13.38
N VAL A 181 10.54 -8.18 -12.90
CA VAL A 181 9.79 -7.42 -11.90
C VAL A 181 10.57 -7.23 -10.60
N SER A 182 11.34 -8.23 -10.16
CA SER A 182 12.17 -8.10 -8.95
C SER A 182 13.29 -7.09 -9.12
N THR A 183 13.93 -7.08 -10.29
CA THR A 183 14.99 -6.13 -10.61
C THR A 183 14.45 -4.70 -10.68
N LEU A 184 13.31 -4.52 -11.38
CA LEU A 184 12.63 -3.24 -11.49
C LEU A 184 12.23 -2.70 -10.10
N GLU A 185 11.58 -3.53 -9.26
CA GLU A 185 11.21 -3.15 -7.88
C GLU A 185 12.45 -2.71 -7.08
N LYS A 186 13.52 -3.51 -7.11
CA LYS A 186 14.72 -3.22 -6.32
C LYS A 186 15.33 -1.87 -6.71
N LYS A 187 15.45 -1.59 -8.00
CA LYS A 187 15.96 -0.29 -8.48
C LYS A 187 15.01 0.85 -8.14
N ALA A 188 13.71 0.64 -8.34
CA ALA A 188 12.68 1.63 -8.04
C ALA A 188 12.70 2.05 -6.55
N LEU A 189 12.82 1.09 -5.63
CA LEU A 189 12.87 1.36 -4.20
C LEU A 189 14.13 2.12 -3.77
N VAL A 190 15.24 1.98 -4.49
CA VAL A 190 16.48 2.75 -4.24
C VAL A 190 16.36 4.19 -4.76
N ASN A 191 15.69 4.39 -5.89
CA ASN A 191 15.62 5.70 -6.54
C ASN A 191 14.48 6.57 -6.01
N ILE A 192 13.29 5.97 -5.85
CA ILE A 192 12.06 6.68 -5.46
C ILE A 192 11.95 6.75 -3.93
N LYS A 193 12.17 5.62 -3.25
CA LYS A 193 12.02 5.46 -1.79
C LYS A 193 10.66 5.97 -1.28
N PRO A 194 9.52 5.43 -1.75
CA PRO A 194 8.20 5.90 -1.34
C PRO A 194 8.04 5.89 0.18
N ARG A 195 7.31 6.87 0.70
CA ARG A 195 7.20 7.14 2.13
C ARG A 195 6.85 5.93 3.00
N CYS A 196 5.92 5.09 2.58
CA CYS A 196 5.46 3.90 3.31
C CYS A 196 6.31 2.63 3.07
N ASN A 197 7.32 2.69 2.21
CA ASN A 197 8.31 1.63 2.01
C ASN A 197 9.43 1.72 3.06
N LYS A 198 10.12 0.61 3.31
CA LYS A 198 11.15 0.53 4.38
C LYS A 198 12.41 1.33 4.06
N GLU A 199 12.64 1.62 2.79
CA GLU A 199 13.78 2.36 2.26
C GLU A 199 13.69 3.86 2.57
N PHE A 200 12.49 4.36 2.89
CA PHE A 200 12.30 5.74 3.30
C PHE A 200 12.82 5.99 4.73
N LEU A 201 13.54 7.09 4.90
CA LEU A 201 14.12 7.53 6.17
C LEU A 201 13.70 8.98 6.35
N LEU A 202 12.80 9.24 7.30
CA LEU A 202 12.12 10.53 7.46
C LEU A 202 13.10 11.73 7.41
N ASP A 203 14.13 11.72 8.26
CA ASP A 203 15.08 12.83 8.39
C ASP A 203 15.95 13.06 7.14
N LYS A 204 16.04 12.07 6.24
CA LYS A 204 16.91 12.12 5.06
C LYS A 204 16.16 12.30 3.75
N HIS A 205 14.94 11.79 3.68
CA HIS A 205 14.20 11.63 2.43
C HIS A 205 12.94 12.50 2.39
N GLN A 206 12.64 13.26 3.44
CA GLN A 206 11.53 14.25 3.42
C GLN A 206 11.51 15.15 2.17
N PRO A 207 12.65 15.67 1.67
CA PRO A 207 12.64 16.53 0.47
C PRO A 207 12.28 15.79 -0.83
N LEU A 208 12.29 14.45 -0.84
CA LEU A 208 11.94 13.67 -2.03
C LEU A 208 10.42 13.63 -2.27
N ARG A 209 9.59 13.91 -1.25
CA ARG A 209 8.13 13.80 -1.33
C ARG A 209 7.52 14.66 -2.43
N GLU A 210 8.04 15.87 -2.64
CA GLU A 210 7.56 16.79 -3.69
C GLU A 210 7.76 16.22 -5.10
N ASN A 211 8.69 15.27 -5.26
CA ASN A 211 8.99 14.62 -6.53
C ASN A 211 8.34 13.23 -6.66
N ASP A 212 7.66 12.72 -5.63
CA ASP A 212 7.01 11.41 -5.66
C ASP A 212 5.63 11.43 -6.34
N THR A 213 5.42 12.33 -7.32
CA THR A 213 4.20 12.33 -8.12
C THR A 213 4.14 11.10 -9.03
N ILE A 214 2.93 10.73 -9.45
CA ILE A 214 2.73 9.57 -10.35
C ILE A 214 3.54 9.70 -11.65
N ASP A 215 3.60 10.90 -12.23
CA ASP A 215 4.29 11.12 -13.50
C ASP A 215 5.81 10.98 -13.35
N THR A 216 6.37 11.56 -12.29
CA THR A 216 7.81 11.45 -11.99
C THR A 216 8.19 10.01 -11.68
N VAL A 217 7.37 9.30 -10.89
CA VAL A 217 7.58 7.88 -10.59
C VAL A 217 7.48 7.03 -11.85
N ILE A 218 6.48 7.26 -12.70
CA ILE A 218 6.35 6.54 -13.97
C ILE A 218 7.55 6.80 -14.87
N GLU A 219 8.05 8.03 -14.97
CA GLU A 219 9.22 8.32 -15.80
C GLU A 219 10.51 7.69 -15.23
N SER A 220 10.67 7.69 -13.90
CA SER A 220 11.76 6.95 -13.23
C SER A 220 11.71 5.46 -13.56
N LEU A 221 10.51 4.86 -13.50
CA LEU A 221 10.31 3.45 -13.84
C LEU A 221 10.55 3.16 -15.33
N ARG A 222 10.22 4.10 -16.24
CA ARG A 222 10.57 3.99 -17.66
C ARG A 222 12.07 3.97 -17.86
N ASN A 223 12.81 4.87 -17.22
CA ASN A 223 14.26 4.93 -17.32
C ASN A 223 14.90 3.63 -16.81
N ILE A 224 14.43 3.14 -15.65
CA ILE A 224 14.87 1.85 -15.11
C ILE A 224 14.57 0.69 -16.07
N ALA A 225 13.39 0.68 -16.71
CA ALA A 225 13.01 -0.37 -17.64
C ALA A 225 13.87 -0.36 -18.93
N ARG A 226 14.18 0.83 -19.47
CA ARG A 226 15.06 1.00 -20.64
C ARG A 226 16.47 0.47 -20.38
N GLU A 227 17.03 0.68 -19.19
CA GLU A 227 18.32 0.12 -18.78
C GLU A 227 18.36 -1.42 -18.73
N HIS A 228 17.19 -2.07 -18.84
CA HIS A 228 17.03 -3.52 -18.74
C HIS A 228 16.38 -4.13 -19.98
N ASP A 229 16.38 -3.42 -21.10
CA ASP A 229 15.79 -3.87 -22.38
C ASP A 229 14.32 -4.30 -22.25
N VAL A 230 13.57 -3.69 -21.31
CA VAL A 230 12.13 -3.94 -21.13
C VAL A 230 11.35 -2.82 -21.82
N GLU A 231 10.56 -3.19 -22.83
CA GLU A 231 9.74 -2.20 -23.55
C GLU A 231 8.65 -1.60 -22.66
N PHE A 232 8.58 -0.26 -22.69
CA PHE A 232 7.56 0.52 -21.99
C PHE A 232 6.52 1.07 -22.96
N SER A 233 5.43 0.34 -23.19
CA SER A 233 4.28 0.85 -23.93
C SER A 233 3.47 1.85 -23.09
N LYS A 234 3.24 3.05 -23.59
CA LYS A 234 2.46 4.10 -22.90
C LYS A 234 0.94 3.87 -23.04
N CYS A 235 0.47 2.63 -22.82
CA CYS A 235 -0.97 2.37 -22.72
C CYS A 235 -1.39 2.56 -21.27
N THR A 236 -1.96 3.73 -20.97
CA THR A 236 -2.75 3.91 -19.76
C THR A 236 -4.14 3.37 -20.07
N THR A 237 -4.47 2.19 -19.54
CA THR A 237 -5.83 1.66 -19.62
C THR A 237 -6.53 2.00 -18.32
N LEU A 238 -7.41 3.01 -18.36
CA LEU A 238 -8.39 3.21 -17.29
C LEU A 238 -9.36 2.03 -17.34
N ILE A 239 -9.42 1.21 -16.29
CA ILE A 239 -10.48 0.20 -16.20
C ILE A 239 -11.75 0.92 -15.76
N GLY A 240 -12.85 0.71 -16.48
CA GLY A 240 -14.16 1.27 -16.11
C GLY A 240 -14.50 2.61 -16.76
N ALA A 241 -13.61 3.18 -17.57
CA ALA A 241 -13.93 4.34 -18.41
C ALA A 241 -14.56 3.88 -19.73
N ASP A 242 -15.77 3.33 -19.64
CA ASP A 242 -16.79 3.37 -20.69
C ASP A 242 -18.15 3.08 -20.01
N LEU A 243 -18.86 4.16 -19.65
CA LEU A 243 -20.31 4.39 -19.83
C LEU A 243 -20.80 5.62 -19.02
N GLN A 244 -20.36 6.83 -19.42
CA GLN A 244 -21.19 7.93 -19.92
C GLN A 244 -20.32 9.14 -20.29
#